data_AF-A0A922IF37-F1
#
_entry.id   AF-A0A922IF37-F1
#
_cell.length_a   1.000
_cell.length_b   1.000
_cell.length_c   1.000
_cell.angle_alpha   90.00
_cell.angle_beta   90.00
_cell.angle_gamma   90.00
#
_symmetry.space_group_name_H-M   'P 1'
#
loop_
_entity.id
_entity.type
_entity.pdbx_description
1 polymer ?
#
loop_
_entity_poly.entity_id
_entity_poly.type
_entity_poly.pdbx_seq_one_letter_code
_entity_poly.pdbx_strand_id
1 'polypeptide(L)'
;MASLISDEIMTLNDEFKWLLQEVNWIIKQIHNIIVECSRRFPVPIDGVETMVKTEKYILASMNNAMNDQIKVSCTLCADNITHADINIRLHKHPQVNHRTIVQNDCQWKLHQILDASNHLRSALNILDMPPLRFNDNIKKFDFKTAEEVIELINNIMVCLDRGRKSLVVPKKRSIEELQRSSNMKSLQPPLPNDLAISFYIQANKLICAVYHMYKDGSGQKKFDISQAEISIPWLNEALVLFANGLQCCQQLKDKVLVFTQYKDMQNSNLVALFILFSNEESPMAVNFSNDNLVKITCDQVSNDGHCIENLISNNPDISRNGFLVEYYIRPPVTIIIDFIKYSFDLLYLELGLRLRVHKSNGIEIYTKRYSDYVLVGRYRDQIPDILTVVNEGYRLSKLLPSHDKIYSNVHYVSGNKWKNCCELKSIKIRIFSSENSSVPCLGFLNLYGKPFGLKKSNLAEFLATIPRFDNQPKLENENKRRLDPSELEQFAPLEFMDSITNEIMRTPYLLPSNKNIDKTTLDRYLDGKTLEESKDPFTNISFNDTYKPQINHELKSRIDLFINTDGQSEIERRQNLRNRLLNNS
;
A
#
# COMPACT_ATOMS: atom_id res chain seq x y z
N MET A 1 -13.60 -33.19 -28.54
CA MET A 1 -13.64 -32.39 -27.29
C MET A 1 -12.23 -32.02 -26.83
N ALA A 2 -11.33 -32.98 -26.58
CA ALA A 2 -9.94 -32.68 -26.20
C ALA A 2 -9.12 -31.90 -27.26
N SER A 3 -9.38 -32.08 -28.56
CA SER A 3 -8.71 -31.32 -29.63
C SER A 3 -9.16 -29.86 -29.69
N LEU A 4 -10.47 -29.60 -29.59
CA LEU A 4 -11.03 -28.24 -29.53
C LEU A 4 -10.53 -27.45 -28.31
N ILE A 5 -10.39 -28.12 -27.16
CA ILE A 5 -9.85 -27.52 -25.93
C ILE A 5 -8.35 -27.22 -26.09
N SER A 6 -7.59 -28.08 -26.78
CA SER A 6 -6.17 -27.84 -27.08
C SER A 6 -5.98 -26.65 -28.02
N ASP A 7 -6.85 -26.48 -29.01
CA ASP A 7 -6.80 -25.36 -29.95
C ASP A 7 -7.15 -24.03 -29.26
N GLU A 8 -8.16 -24.02 -28.37
CA GLU A 8 -8.48 -22.84 -27.54
C GLU A 8 -7.33 -22.45 -26.60
N ILE A 9 -6.65 -23.44 -26.01
CA ILE A 9 -5.50 -23.21 -25.11
C ILE A 9 -4.28 -22.66 -25.87
N MET A 10 -4.01 -23.18 -27.07
CA MET A 10 -2.96 -22.63 -27.93
C MET A 10 -3.29 -21.19 -28.35
N THR A 11 -4.56 -20.93 -28.70
CA THR A 11 -5.04 -19.59 -29.06
C THR A 11 -4.87 -18.61 -27.89
N LEU A 12 -5.19 -19.01 -26.65
CA LEU A 12 -4.98 -18.17 -25.46
C LEU A 12 -3.50 -17.93 -25.13
N ASN A 13 -2.63 -18.92 -25.32
CA ASN A 13 -1.20 -18.75 -25.09
C ASN A 13 -0.58 -17.82 -26.14
N ASP A 14 -1.08 -17.88 -27.37
CA ASP A 14 -0.72 -16.94 -28.43
C ASP A 14 -1.28 -15.53 -28.15
N GLU A 15 -2.50 -15.41 -27.61
CA GLU A 15 -3.07 -14.14 -27.13
C GLU A 15 -2.25 -13.54 -25.96
N PHE A 16 -1.77 -14.36 -25.02
CA PHE A 16 -0.93 -13.91 -23.91
C PHE A 16 0.47 -13.46 -24.39
N LYS A 17 1.09 -14.20 -25.32
CA LYS A 17 2.34 -13.77 -25.96
C LYS A 17 2.14 -12.49 -26.76
N TRP A 18 1.00 -12.35 -27.42
CA TRP A 18 0.62 -11.12 -28.13
C TRP A 18 0.44 -9.95 -27.16
N LEU A 19 -0.18 -10.17 -26.00
CA LEU A 19 -0.32 -9.18 -24.94
C LEU A 19 1.04 -8.70 -24.40
N LEU A 20 1.98 -9.61 -24.12
CA LEU A 20 3.33 -9.22 -23.67
C LEU A 20 4.06 -8.38 -24.72
N GLN A 21 3.89 -8.69 -26.01
CA GLN A 21 4.41 -7.85 -27.10
C GLN A 21 3.70 -6.49 -27.15
N GLU A 22 2.38 -6.47 -26.91
CA GLU A 22 1.58 -5.25 -26.88
C GLU A 22 1.93 -4.34 -25.69
N VAL A 23 2.18 -4.90 -24.50
CA VAL A 23 2.65 -4.18 -23.30
C VAL A 23 3.94 -3.41 -23.62
N ASN A 24 4.91 -4.10 -24.23
CA ASN A 24 6.17 -3.47 -24.65
C ASN A 24 5.93 -2.33 -25.66
N TRP A 25 5.01 -2.51 -26.61
CA TRP A 25 4.64 -1.48 -27.57
C TRP A 25 3.99 -0.27 -26.89
N ILE A 26 3.03 -0.48 -25.98
CA ILE A 26 2.34 0.60 -25.29
C ILE A 26 3.29 1.37 -24.37
N ILE A 27 4.20 0.70 -23.65
CA ILE A 27 5.20 1.39 -22.81
C ILE A 27 6.12 2.24 -23.68
N LYS A 28 6.51 1.75 -24.87
CA LYS A 28 7.27 2.56 -25.83
C LYS A 28 6.46 3.76 -26.33
N GLN A 29 5.15 3.62 -26.55
CA GLN A 29 4.29 4.76 -26.87
C GLN A 29 4.24 5.77 -25.72
N ILE A 30 4.09 5.31 -24.47
CA ILE A 30 4.10 6.16 -23.27
C ILE A 30 5.42 6.91 -23.18
N HIS A 31 6.56 6.23 -23.34
CA HIS A 31 7.88 6.86 -23.37
C HIS A 31 7.95 7.96 -24.43
N ASN A 32 7.52 7.68 -25.68
CA ASN A 32 7.53 8.67 -26.75
C ASN A 32 6.65 9.89 -26.45
N ILE A 33 5.46 9.67 -25.87
CA ILE A 33 4.55 10.75 -25.47
C ILE A 33 5.21 11.62 -24.39
N ILE A 34 5.86 11.02 -23.40
CA ILE A 34 6.53 11.74 -22.31
C ILE A 34 7.73 12.53 -22.83
N VAL A 35 8.54 11.95 -23.73
CA VAL A 35 9.66 12.65 -24.38
C VAL A 35 9.14 13.84 -25.20
N GLU A 36 8.10 13.63 -26.01
CA GLU A 36 7.50 14.69 -26.84
C GLU A 36 6.89 15.81 -25.99
N CYS A 37 6.28 15.46 -24.83
CA CYS A 37 5.81 16.45 -23.87
C CYS A 37 6.98 17.23 -23.28
N SER A 38 8.03 16.53 -22.84
CA SER A 38 9.21 17.13 -22.20
C SER A 38 9.96 18.12 -23.09
N ARG A 39 9.98 17.90 -24.41
CA ARG A 39 10.57 18.84 -25.40
C ARG A 39 10.01 20.25 -25.31
N ARG A 40 8.77 20.41 -24.85
CA ARG A 40 8.07 21.70 -24.74
C ARG A 40 8.39 22.44 -23.43
N PHE A 41 9.06 21.77 -22.49
CA PHE A 41 9.40 22.31 -21.17
C PHE A 41 10.90 22.65 -21.07
N PRO A 42 11.33 23.46 -20.09
CA PRO A 42 12.72 23.94 -19.99
C PRO A 42 13.72 22.89 -19.46
N VAL A 43 13.32 21.62 -19.32
CA VAL A 43 14.22 20.57 -18.81
C VAL A 43 14.99 19.92 -19.95
N PRO A 44 16.34 19.96 -19.93
CA PRO A 44 17.15 19.27 -20.92
C PRO A 44 17.07 17.75 -20.69
N ILE A 45 16.88 17.01 -21.78
CA ILE A 45 17.00 15.55 -21.83
C ILE A 45 18.17 15.24 -22.77
N ASP A 46 19.08 14.37 -22.33
CA ASP A 46 20.25 13.98 -23.13
C ASP A 46 19.81 13.38 -24.47
N GLY A 47 20.33 13.95 -25.57
CA GLY A 47 20.03 13.50 -26.94
C GLY A 47 18.70 13.99 -27.53
N VAL A 48 17.97 14.89 -26.88
CA VAL A 48 16.67 15.40 -27.35
C VAL A 48 16.69 16.93 -27.52
N GLU A 49 16.45 17.42 -28.74
CA GLU A 49 16.34 18.87 -29.01
C GLU A 49 15.12 19.49 -28.32
N THR A 50 15.31 20.63 -27.67
CA THR A 50 14.24 21.38 -27.01
C THR A 50 13.46 22.22 -28.01
N MET A 51 12.12 22.25 -27.86
CA MET A 51 11.22 23.08 -28.66
C MET A 51 10.87 24.40 -27.96
N VAL A 52 11.60 24.76 -26.91
CA VAL A 52 11.38 25.99 -26.14
C VAL A 52 11.64 27.19 -27.03
N LYS A 53 10.59 27.99 -27.26
CA LYS A 53 10.66 29.25 -27.99
C LYS A 53 10.28 30.40 -27.08
N THR A 54 10.89 31.55 -27.35
CA THR A 54 10.47 32.82 -26.72
C THR A 54 9.32 33.39 -27.54
N GLU A 55 8.15 33.51 -26.94
CA GLU A 55 6.94 34.00 -27.60
C GLU A 55 6.34 35.19 -26.85
N LYS A 56 5.75 36.12 -27.62
CA LYS A 56 5.09 37.30 -27.09
C LYS A 56 3.58 37.10 -27.08
N TYR A 57 2.97 37.29 -25.92
CA TYR A 57 1.53 37.17 -25.69
C TYR A 57 0.94 38.49 -25.23
N ILE A 58 -0.29 38.75 -25.67
CA ILE A 58 -1.06 39.93 -25.26
C ILE A 58 -2.29 39.43 -24.51
N LEU A 59 -2.36 39.71 -23.21
CA LEU A 59 -3.49 39.41 -22.34
C LEU A 59 -4.42 40.62 -22.33
N ALA A 60 -5.72 40.34 -22.45
CA ALA A 60 -6.76 41.34 -22.33
C ALA A 60 -7.84 40.85 -21.35
N SER A 61 -8.54 41.79 -20.73
CA SER A 61 -9.72 41.48 -19.93
C SER A 61 -10.84 40.93 -20.82
N MET A 62 -11.38 39.75 -20.47
CA MET A 62 -12.54 39.16 -21.18
C MET A 62 -13.89 39.66 -20.63
N ASN A 63 -13.93 40.18 -19.40
CA ASN A 63 -15.15 40.61 -18.75
C ASN A 63 -15.19 42.13 -18.64
N ASN A 64 -16.07 42.78 -19.41
CA ASN A 64 -16.47 44.18 -19.25
C ASN A 64 -17.33 44.40 -17.98
N ALA A 65 -17.18 43.56 -16.97
CA ALA A 65 -17.88 43.75 -15.71
C ALA A 65 -17.17 44.91 -14.98
N MET A 66 -17.78 46.09 -15.08
CA MET A 66 -17.43 47.31 -14.34
C MET A 66 -16.17 48.03 -14.83
N ASN A 67 -16.15 48.52 -16.09
CA ASN A 67 -15.20 49.50 -16.65
C ASN A 67 -13.69 49.18 -16.59
N ASP A 68 -13.19 48.27 -15.75
CA ASP A 68 -11.78 48.03 -15.50
C ASP A 68 -11.12 47.30 -16.67
N GLN A 69 -10.01 47.88 -17.16
CA GLN A 69 -9.31 47.36 -18.34
C GLN A 69 -7.88 47.04 -17.98
N ILE A 70 -7.53 45.75 -18.05
CA ILE A 70 -6.15 45.28 -17.93
C ILE A 70 -5.68 44.85 -19.31
N LYS A 71 -4.56 45.40 -19.75
CA LYS A 71 -3.84 45.00 -20.97
C LYS A 71 -2.40 44.69 -20.61
N VAL A 72 -1.98 43.46 -20.84
CA VAL A 72 -0.61 43.03 -20.56
C VAL A 72 0.03 42.51 -21.84
N SER A 73 1.21 43.00 -22.17
CA SER A 73 2.05 42.46 -23.25
C SER A 73 3.26 41.79 -22.61
N CYS A 74 3.24 40.45 -22.51
CA CYS A 74 4.32 39.68 -21.88
C CYS A 74 5.08 38.81 -22.88
N THR A 75 6.38 38.62 -22.64
CA THR A 75 7.28 37.72 -23.37
C THR A 75 7.59 36.56 -22.46
N LEU A 76 7.16 35.36 -22.85
CA LEU A 76 7.33 34.13 -22.10
C LEU A 76 8.40 33.28 -22.77
N CYS A 77 9.40 32.86 -22.01
CA CYS A 77 10.39 31.86 -22.40
C CYS A 77 10.29 30.69 -21.44
N ALA A 78 9.62 29.61 -21.87
CA ALA A 78 9.29 28.45 -21.05
C ALA A 78 8.64 28.81 -19.71
N ASP A 79 9.37 28.70 -18.59
CA ASP A 79 8.90 28.96 -17.23
C ASP A 79 9.11 30.42 -16.76
N ASN A 80 9.78 31.26 -17.57
CA ASN A 80 10.16 32.62 -17.17
C ASN A 80 9.49 33.67 -18.04
N ILE A 81 8.80 34.62 -17.42
CA ILE A 81 8.36 35.85 -18.09
C ILE A 81 9.54 36.83 -18.01
N THR A 82 10.19 37.07 -19.14
CA THR A 82 11.40 37.91 -19.23
C THR A 82 11.07 39.39 -19.36
N HIS A 83 9.96 39.70 -20.02
CA HIS A 83 9.48 41.06 -20.18
C HIS A 83 7.95 41.10 -20.08
N ALA A 84 7.38 42.05 -19.34
CA ALA A 84 5.94 42.26 -19.33
C ALA A 84 5.59 43.74 -19.18
N ASP A 85 4.89 44.33 -20.15
CA ASP A 85 4.33 45.68 -20.08
C ASP A 85 2.87 45.58 -19.63
N ILE A 86 2.58 46.04 -18.41
CA ILE A 86 1.30 45.89 -17.73
C ILE A 86 0.63 47.25 -17.65
N ASN A 87 -0.50 47.41 -18.33
CA ASN A 87 -1.33 48.60 -18.29
C ASN A 87 -2.66 48.26 -17.60
N ILE A 88 -2.96 48.96 -16.51
CA ILE A 88 -4.10 48.70 -15.62
C ILE A 88 -4.96 49.95 -15.55
N ARG A 89 -6.24 49.81 -15.85
CA ARG A 89 -7.25 50.86 -15.64
C ARG A 89 -8.25 50.39 -14.58
N LEU A 90 -8.26 51.04 -13.42
CA LEU A 90 -9.14 50.72 -12.28
C LEU A 90 -10.01 51.93 -11.95
N HIS A 91 -11.32 51.83 -12.17
CA HIS A 91 -12.27 52.95 -12.03
C HIS A 91 -12.58 53.30 -10.59
N LYS A 92 -12.44 52.33 -9.67
CA LYS A 92 -12.65 52.51 -8.23
C LYS A 92 -11.41 53.04 -7.50
N HIS A 93 -10.26 53.11 -8.16
CA HIS A 93 -9.00 53.53 -7.55
C HIS A 93 -8.78 55.04 -7.77
N PRO A 94 -8.23 55.80 -6.80
CA PRO A 94 -8.01 57.25 -6.94
C PRO A 94 -7.15 57.64 -8.15
N GLN A 95 -6.16 56.82 -8.47
CA GLN A 95 -5.43 56.87 -9.73
C GLN A 95 -5.98 55.82 -10.69
N VAL A 96 -6.71 56.28 -11.72
CA VAL A 96 -7.42 55.36 -12.61
C VAL A 96 -6.46 54.54 -13.48
N ASN A 97 -5.34 55.11 -13.93
CA ASN A 97 -4.40 54.44 -14.82
C ASN A 97 -3.07 54.15 -14.11
N HIS A 98 -2.63 52.89 -14.16
CA HIS A 98 -1.31 52.44 -13.71
C HIS A 98 -0.58 51.76 -14.86
N ARG A 99 0.72 51.99 -14.98
CA ARG A 99 1.60 51.27 -15.90
C ARG A 99 2.84 50.80 -15.16
N THR A 100 3.14 49.52 -15.26
CA THR A 100 4.34 48.93 -14.68
C THR A 100 4.93 47.88 -15.61
N ILE A 101 6.23 47.65 -15.50
CA ILE A 101 6.99 46.80 -16.41
C ILE A 101 7.82 45.80 -15.61
N VAL A 102 7.87 44.57 -16.10
CA VAL A 102 8.89 43.56 -15.74
C VAL A 102 10.00 43.65 -16.80
N GLN A 103 11.24 43.91 -16.39
CA GLN A 103 12.39 44.11 -17.28
C GLN A 103 13.43 42.99 -17.11
N ASN A 104 14.27 42.75 -18.13
CA ASN A 104 15.14 41.55 -18.26
C ASN A 104 15.99 41.16 -17.03
N ASP A 105 16.40 42.10 -16.19
CA ASP A 105 17.17 41.81 -14.95
C ASP A 105 16.30 41.19 -13.84
N CYS A 106 14.99 41.27 -14.00
CA CYS A 106 13.94 40.92 -13.06
C CYS A 106 13.02 39.85 -13.70
N GLN A 107 13.35 38.57 -13.54
CA GLN A 107 12.55 37.49 -14.14
C GLN A 107 11.39 37.05 -13.26
N TRP A 108 10.18 36.97 -13.82
CA TRP A 108 9.01 36.41 -13.12
C TRP A 108 8.87 34.92 -13.41
N LYS A 109 9.18 34.08 -12.40
CA LYS A 109 9.20 32.62 -12.54
C LYS A 109 7.83 31.97 -12.30
N LEU A 110 7.35 31.22 -13.29
CA LEU A 110 6.14 30.40 -13.24
C LEU A 110 6.48 29.00 -12.74
N HIS A 111 6.52 28.86 -11.41
CA HIS A 111 6.83 27.60 -10.72
C HIS A 111 5.93 26.43 -11.16
N GLN A 112 4.71 26.68 -11.64
CA GLN A 112 3.81 25.64 -12.16
C GLN A 112 4.38 24.90 -13.38
N ILE A 113 5.05 25.61 -14.29
CA ILE A 113 5.68 25.01 -15.49
C ILE A 113 6.88 24.18 -15.05
N LEU A 114 7.68 24.69 -14.12
CA LEU A 114 8.83 23.98 -13.56
C LEU A 114 8.41 22.72 -12.79
N ASP A 115 7.38 22.82 -11.95
CA ASP A 115 6.81 21.69 -11.21
C ASP A 115 6.32 20.61 -12.19
N ALA A 116 5.60 20.98 -13.24
CA ALA A 116 5.15 20.05 -14.28
C ALA A 116 6.33 19.34 -14.97
N SER A 117 7.37 20.11 -15.30
CA SER A 117 8.60 19.61 -15.93
C SER A 117 9.36 18.63 -15.04
N ASN A 118 9.44 18.90 -13.74
CA ASN A 118 10.08 18.00 -12.78
C ASN A 118 9.35 16.66 -12.67
N HIS A 119 8.01 16.66 -12.72
CA HIS A 119 7.22 15.43 -12.72
C HIS A 119 7.40 14.61 -14.01
N LEU A 120 7.52 15.27 -15.17
CA LEU A 120 7.86 14.59 -16.43
C LEU A 120 9.22 13.91 -16.36
N ARG A 121 10.23 14.59 -15.80
CA ARG A 121 11.56 14.00 -15.60
C ARG A 121 11.52 12.81 -14.65
N SER A 122 10.75 12.88 -13.57
CA SER A 122 10.57 11.73 -12.68
C SER A 122 9.92 10.54 -13.39
N ALA A 123 8.96 10.79 -14.28
CA ALA A 123 8.34 9.74 -15.08
C ALA A 123 9.33 9.08 -16.06
N LEU A 124 10.22 9.86 -16.68
CA LEU A 124 11.30 9.32 -17.52
C LEU A 124 12.30 8.51 -16.70
N ASN A 125 12.74 9.01 -15.55
CA ASN A 125 13.65 8.27 -14.68
C ASN A 125 13.07 6.91 -14.23
N ILE A 126 11.76 6.82 -14.01
CA ILE A 126 11.09 5.54 -13.68
C ILE A 126 11.18 4.55 -14.86
N LEU A 127 11.11 5.05 -16.09
CA LEU A 127 11.31 4.23 -17.29
C LEU A 127 12.79 3.83 -17.50
N ASP A 128 13.74 4.57 -16.90
CA ASP A 128 15.19 4.35 -17.06
C ASP A 128 15.85 3.54 -15.92
N MET A 129 15.20 3.35 -14.76
CA MET A 129 15.78 2.67 -13.58
C MET A 129 15.74 1.13 -13.64
N PRO A 130 16.80 0.39 -13.24
CA PRO A 130 16.74 -1.07 -13.03
C PRO A 130 15.82 -1.40 -11.85
N PRO A 131 14.98 -2.46 -11.90
CA PRO A 131 15.01 -3.66 -12.76
C PRO A 131 14.26 -3.55 -14.10
N LEU A 132 13.86 -2.36 -14.52
CA LEU A 132 12.88 -2.12 -15.60
C LEU A 132 13.54 -1.70 -16.93
N ARG A 133 14.79 -2.08 -17.19
CA ARG A 133 15.51 -1.62 -18.38
C ARG A 133 14.81 -2.06 -19.67
N PHE A 134 14.49 -1.11 -20.54
CA PHE A 134 14.36 -1.37 -21.96
C PHE A 134 15.70 -1.95 -22.42
N ASN A 135 15.74 -3.24 -22.74
CA ASN A 135 16.96 -3.85 -23.22
C ASN A 135 17.16 -3.41 -24.67
N ASP A 136 18.06 -2.45 -24.92
CA ASP A 136 18.36 -1.93 -26.26
C ASP A 136 18.76 -3.04 -27.26
N ASN A 137 19.35 -4.13 -26.77
CA ASN A 137 19.73 -5.27 -27.61
C ASN A 137 18.54 -6.15 -28.01
N ILE A 138 17.46 -6.18 -27.21
CA ILE A 138 16.29 -7.08 -27.41
C ILE A 138 15.00 -6.29 -27.73
N LYS A 139 15.01 -4.94 -27.60
CA LYS A 139 13.86 -4.04 -27.71
C LYS A 139 12.66 -4.46 -26.84
N LYS A 140 12.92 -4.97 -25.64
CA LYS A 140 11.92 -5.48 -24.71
C LYS A 140 12.25 -5.10 -23.27
N PHE A 141 11.21 -4.88 -22.48
CA PHE A 141 11.26 -4.83 -21.03
C PHE A 141 11.14 -6.26 -20.48
N ASP A 142 11.98 -6.59 -19.50
CA ASP A 142 12.06 -7.94 -18.90
C ASP A 142 11.09 -8.06 -17.71
N PHE A 143 9.79 -7.94 -17.97
CA PHE A 143 8.75 -8.13 -16.96
C PHE A 143 8.56 -9.62 -16.67
N LYS A 144 8.52 -9.97 -15.38
CA LYS A 144 8.31 -11.34 -14.91
C LYS A 144 6.87 -11.56 -14.47
N THR A 145 6.17 -10.52 -14.01
CA THR A 145 4.78 -10.63 -13.55
C THR A 145 3.88 -9.49 -14.03
N ALA A 146 2.56 -9.71 -13.97
CA ALA A 146 1.56 -8.69 -14.31
C ALA A 146 1.50 -7.59 -13.25
N GLU A 147 1.78 -7.93 -11.99
CA GLU A 147 1.84 -6.99 -10.88
C GLU A 147 2.98 -5.97 -11.06
N GLU A 148 4.14 -6.39 -11.57
CA GLU A 148 5.26 -5.51 -11.90
C GLU A 148 4.86 -4.46 -12.94
N VAL A 149 4.13 -4.88 -13.98
CA VAL A 149 3.62 -3.99 -15.04
C VAL A 149 2.61 -2.99 -14.46
N ILE A 150 1.69 -3.45 -13.60
CA ILE A 150 0.69 -2.59 -12.95
C ILE A 150 1.35 -1.58 -12.02
N GLU A 151 2.34 -1.99 -11.22
CA GLU A 151 3.08 -1.11 -10.32
C GLU A 151 3.83 -0.02 -11.09
N LEU A 152 4.54 -0.40 -12.16
CA LEU A 152 5.21 0.54 -13.05
C LEU A 152 4.23 1.59 -13.60
N ILE A 153 3.11 1.15 -14.16
CA ILE A 153 2.10 2.03 -14.76
C ILE A 153 1.52 2.97 -13.72
N ASN A 154 1.19 2.46 -12.52
CA ASN A 154 0.65 3.28 -11.44
C ASN A 154 1.65 4.38 -11.03
N ASN A 155 2.94 4.06 -10.94
CA ASN A 155 3.99 5.04 -10.60
C ASN A 155 4.11 6.13 -11.68
N ILE A 156 4.03 5.76 -12.96
CA ILE A 156 4.03 6.72 -14.08
C ILE A 156 2.76 7.59 -14.05
N MET A 157 1.59 6.97 -13.84
CA MET A 157 0.30 7.69 -13.75
C MET A 157 0.31 8.75 -12.64
N VAL A 158 0.86 8.43 -11.47
CA VAL A 158 0.99 9.39 -10.36
C VAL A 158 1.85 10.58 -10.78
N CYS A 159 2.95 10.36 -11.48
CA CYS A 159 3.81 11.45 -11.96
C CYS A 159 3.09 12.32 -13.00
N LEU A 160 2.45 11.71 -14.00
CA LEU A 160 1.70 12.43 -15.04
C LEU A 160 0.51 13.22 -14.47
N ASP A 161 -0.23 12.64 -13.53
CA ASP A 161 -1.37 13.32 -12.91
C ASP A 161 -0.92 14.50 -12.04
N ARG A 162 0.18 14.37 -11.30
CA ARG A 162 0.78 15.49 -10.55
C ARG A 162 1.25 16.61 -11.48
N GLY A 163 1.93 16.27 -12.58
CA GLY A 163 2.37 17.25 -13.59
C GLY A 163 1.20 17.98 -14.28
N ARG A 164 0.13 17.25 -14.61
CA ARG A 164 -1.11 17.85 -15.14
C ARG A 164 -1.77 18.76 -14.10
N LYS A 165 -1.92 18.30 -12.86
CA LYS A 165 -2.54 19.08 -11.77
C LYS A 165 -1.78 20.37 -11.47
N SER A 166 -0.45 20.40 -11.58
CA SER A 166 0.33 21.64 -11.39
C SER A 166 0.00 22.73 -12.41
N LEU A 167 -0.45 22.36 -13.61
CA LEU A 167 -0.87 23.32 -14.65
C LEU A 167 -2.36 23.67 -14.56
N VAL A 168 -3.21 22.69 -14.22
CA VAL A 168 -4.67 22.88 -14.16
C VAL A 168 -5.11 23.66 -12.92
N VAL A 169 -4.51 23.37 -11.75
CA VAL A 169 -4.93 23.94 -10.47
C VAL A 169 -3.95 25.02 -10.02
N PRO A 170 -4.32 26.32 -10.07
CA PRO A 170 -3.47 27.38 -9.58
C PRO A 170 -3.31 27.30 -8.05
N LYS A 171 -2.07 27.51 -7.57
CA LYS A 171 -1.78 27.54 -6.13
C LYS A 171 -2.41 28.79 -5.50
N LYS A 172 -3.29 28.61 -4.51
CA LYS A 172 -3.83 29.72 -3.71
C LYS A 172 -2.70 30.35 -2.90
N ARG A 173 -2.56 31.67 -2.98
CA ARG A 173 -1.62 32.47 -2.17
C ARG A 173 -2.40 33.55 -1.44
N SER A 174 -1.97 33.88 -0.22
CA SER A 174 -2.55 35.03 0.48
C SER A 174 -2.13 36.33 -0.18
N ILE A 175 -2.94 37.38 -0.06
CA ILE A 175 -2.63 38.69 -0.65
C ILE A 175 -1.34 39.26 -0.01
N GLU A 176 -1.12 39.00 1.28
CA GLU A 176 0.09 39.41 2.01
C GLU A 176 1.34 38.70 1.47
N GLU A 177 1.26 37.42 1.11
CA GLU A 177 2.34 36.67 0.45
C GLU A 177 2.64 37.24 -0.94
N LEU A 178 1.62 37.64 -1.70
CA LEU A 178 1.80 38.25 -3.02
C LEU A 178 2.57 39.57 -2.88
N GLN A 179 2.16 40.44 -1.97
CA GLN A 179 2.80 41.75 -1.73
C GLN A 179 4.27 41.62 -1.29
N ARG A 180 4.61 40.58 -0.51
CA ARG A 180 5.98 40.34 -0.04
C ARG A 180 6.85 39.62 -1.06
N SER A 181 6.27 39.10 -2.15
CA SER A 181 6.99 38.30 -3.13
C SER A 181 8.09 39.09 -3.85
N SER A 182 9.18 38.41 -4.21
CA SER A 182 10.25 38.98 -5.05
C SER A 182 9.72 39.50 -6.39
N ASN A 183 8.68 38.83 -6.91
CA ASN A 183 8.02 39.18 -8.16
C ASN A 183 7.35 40.57 -8.10
N MET A 184 6.69 40.91 -7.00
CA MET A 184 6.13 42.27 -6.82
C MET A 184 7.20 43.36 -6.71
N LYS A 185 8.34 43.03 -6.09
CA LYS A 185 9.50 43.96 -5.99
C LYS A 185 10.20 44.18 -7.33
N SER A 186 9.96 43.31 -8.29
CA SER A 186 10.60 43.31 -9.62
C SER A 186 9.97 44.30 -10.60
N LEU A 187 8.81 44.85 -10.24
CA LEU A 187 7.99 45.77 -11.04
C LEU A 187 8.56 47.19 -11.04
N GLN A 188 8.65 47.80 -12.23
CA GLN A 188 9.15 49.17 -12.42
C GLN A 188 8.21 49.99 -13.31
N PRO A 189 7.66 51.13 -12.84
CA PRO A 189 7.72 51.64 -11.46
C PRO A 189 7.00 50.71 -10.46
N PRO A 190 7.35 50.76 -9.16
CA PRO A 190 6.69 49.97 -8.14
C PRO A 190 5.21 50.38 -8.01
N LEU A 191 4.35 49.39 -7.79
CA LEU A 191 2.92 49.64 -7.60
C LEU A 191 2.61 50.13 -6.18
N PRO A 192 1.50 50.88 -6.02
CA PRO A 192 0.94 51.23 -4.71
C PRO A 192 0.68 50.00 -3.80
N ASN A 193 0.76 50.19 -2.48
CA ASN A 193 0.60 49.12 -1.47
C ASN A 193 -0.82 48.56 -1.36
N ASP A 194 -1.80 49.19 -2.00
CA ASP A 194 -3.18 48.75 -2.13
C ASP A 194 -3.43 47.94 -3.42
N LEU A 195 -2.40 47.77 -4.26
CA LEU A 195 -2.44 46.91 -5.45
C LEU A 195 -1.47 45.73 -5.33
N ALA A 196 -1.90 44.56 -5.78
CA ALA A 196 -1.03 43.38 -5.96
C ALA A 196 -1.28 42.72 -7.31
N ILE A 197 -0.23 42.19 -7.94
CA ILE A 197 -0.30 41.48 -9.21
C ILE A 197 0.17 40.05 -9.03
N SER A 198 -0.49 39.12 -9.72
CA SER A 198 -0.07 37.73 -9.79
C SER A 198 -0.21 37.19 -11.21
N PHE A 199 0.86 36.61 -11.74
CA PHE A 199 0.80 35.74 -12.91
C PHE A 199 0.73 34.28 -12.46
N TYR A 200 -0.25 33.56 -12.99
CA TYR A 200 -0.40 32.12 -12.78
C TYR A 200 -1.01 31.45 -14.01
N ILE A 201 -0.89 30.13 -14.05
CA ILE A 201 -1.45 29.31 -15.12
C ILE A 201 -2.69 28.61 -14.60
N GLN A 202 -3.74 28.61 -15.41
CA GLN A 202 -4.96 27.86 -15.19
C GLN A 202 -5.26 27.06 -16.45
N ALA A 203 -4.92 25.78 -16.42
CA ALA A 203 -4.93 24.89 -17.57
C ALA A 203 -4.06 25.42 -18.72
N ASN A 204 -4.66 25.78 -19.85
CA ASN A 204 -3.95 26.32 -21.02
C ASN A 204 -3.90 27.86 -21.02
N LYS A 205 -4.43 28.52 -19.99
CA LYS A 205 -4.48 29.99 -19.93
C LYS A 205 -3.41 30.54 -19.01
N LEU A 206 -2.70 31.57 -19.48
CA LEU A 206 -1.91 32.45 -18.63
C LEU A 206 -2.81 33.59 -18.15
N ILE A 207 -2.92 33.73 -16.84
CA ILE A 207 -3.77 34.73 -16.19
C ILE A 207 -2.90 35.72 -15.45
N CYS A 208 -3.17 37.00 -15.66
CA CYS A 208 -2.67 38.11 -14.86
C CYS A 208 -3.83 38.63 -14.02
N ALA A 209 -3.81 38.36 -12.71
CA ALA A 209 -4.77 38.89 -11.76
C ALA A 209 -4.19 40.12 -11.05
N VAL A 210 -5.00 41.17 -10.97
CA VAL A 210 -4.73 42.39 -10.22
C VAL A 210 -5.73 42.44 -9.07
N TYR A 211 -5.20 42.52 -7.86
CA TYR A 211 -5.96 42.62 -6.61
C TYR A 211 -5.93 44.07 -6.16
N HIS A 212 -7.11 44.68 -6.05
CA HIS A 212 -7.27 46.03 -5.52
C HIS A 212 -7.86 45.95 -4.11
N MET A 213 -7.09 46.40 -3.12
CA MET A 213 -7.45 46.38 -1.70
C MET A 213 -8.00 47.74 -1.28
N TYR A 214 -9.21 47.77 -0.74
CA TYR A 214 -9.81 48.99 -0.23
C TYR A 214 -10.52 48.75 1.10
N LYS A 215 -10.75 49.82 1.87
CA LYS A 215 -11.58 49.75 3.08
C LYS A 215 -13.00 50.13 2.69
N ASP A 216 -13.97 49.28 3.03
CA ASP A 216 -15.38 49.59 2.86
C ASP A 216 -15.82 50.68 3.87
N GLY A 217 -17.01 51.26 3.69
CA GLY A 217 -17.56 52.30 4.57
C GLY A 217 -17.68 51.89 6.05
N SER A 218 -17.66 50.59 6.34
CA SER A 218 -17.62 50.00 7.69
C SER A 218 -16.20 49.81 8.26
N GLY A 219 -15.16 50.23 7.54
CA GLY A 219 -13.76 50.08 7.93
C GLY A 219 -13.17 48.68 7.68
N GLN A 220 -13.96 47.72 7.19
CA GLN A 220 -13.47 46.38 6.84
C GLN A 220 -12.66 46.39 5.54
N LYS A 221 -11.55 45.63 5.51
CA LYS A 221 -10.73 45.43 4.30
C LYS A 221 -11.49 44.53 3.33
N LYS A 222 -11.83 45.05 2.15
CA LYS A 222 -12.34 44.29 1.00
C LYS A 222 -11.31 44.31 -0.13
N PHE A 223 -11.46 43.38 -1.06
CA PHE A 223 -10.63 43.34 -2.26
C PHE A 223 -11.48 43.04 -3.49
N ASP A 224 -11.19 43.75 -4.58
CA ASP A 224 -11.71 43.47 -5.92
C ASP A 224 -10.62 42.78 -6.74
N ILE A 225 -11.02 41.86 -7.62
CA ILE A 225 -10.11 41.11 -8.50
C ILE A 225 -10.46 41.43 -9.94
N SER A 226 -9.49 41.97 -10.66
CA SER A 226 -9.57 42.23 -12.10
C SER A 226 -8.55 41.34 -12.80
N GLN A 227 -8.95 40.62 -13.85
CA GLN A 227 -8.10 39.63 -14.51
C GLN A 227 -8.02 39.83 -16.02
N ALA A 228 -6.83 39.61 -16.57
CA ALA A 228 -6.59 39.47 -18.01
C ALA A 228 -6.06 38.06 -18.28
N GLU A 229 -6.50 37.46 -19.39
CA GLU A 229 -6.13 36.08 -19.73
C GLU A 229 -5.77 35.93 -21.20
N ILE A 230 -4.95 34.93 -21.51
CA ILE A 230 -4.62 34.49 -22.88
C ILE A 230 -4.43 32.98 -22.90
N SER A 231 -4.89 32.32 -23.96
CA SER A 231 -4.62 30.91 -24.18
C SER A 231 -3.24 30.72 -24.80
N ILE A 232 -2.42 29.85 -24.21
CA ILE A 232 -1.10 29.49 -24.69
C ILE A 232 -1.20 28.16 -25.47
N PRO A 233 -0.92 28.16 -26.79
CA PRO A 233 -1.11 26.97 -27.63
C PRO A 233 -0.28 25.76 -27.18
N TRP A 234 1.01 25.95 -26.88
CA TRP A 234 1.89 24.85 -26.50
C TRP A 234 1.53 24.22 -25.14
N LEU A 235 0.96 25.01 -24.21
CA LEU A 235 0.43 24.47 -22.96
C LEU A 235 -0.80 23.59 -23.20
N ASN A 236 -1.65 23.96 -24.16
CA ASN A 236 -2.78 23.12 -24.57
C ASN A 236 -2.29 21.79 -25.14
N GLU A 237 -1.31 21.82 -26.04
CA GLU A 237 -0.67 20.60 -26.56
C GLU A 237 -0.06 19.75 -25.45
N ALA A 238 0.65 20.36 -24.51
CA ALA A 238 1.23 19.65 -23.37
C ALA A 238 0.14 18.98 -22.50
N LEU A 239 -0.98 19.65 -22.23
CA LEU A 239 -2.10 19.07 -21.50
C LEU A 239 -2.75 17.90 -22.25
N VAL A 240 -2.85 18.00 -23.58
CA VAL A 240 -3.29 16.89 -24.44
C VAL A 240 -2.32 15.71 -24.34
N LEU A 241 -1.00 15.96 -24.37
CA LEU A 241 0.01 14.91 -24.20
C LEU A 241 -0.06 14.25 -22.82
N PHE A 242 -0.26 15.03 -21.75
CA PHE A 242 -0.51 14.49 -20.40
C PHE A 242 -1.77 13.61 -20.37
N ALA A 243 -2.87 14.06 -20.99
CA ALA A 243 -4.11 13.31 -21.06
C ALA A 243 -3.94 12.01 -21.86
N ASN A 244 -3.29 12.07 -23.02
CA ASN A 244 -2.99 10.91 -23.86
C ASN A 244 -2.09 9.91 -23.13
N GLY A 245 -1.06 10.38 -22.42
CA GLY A 245 -0.18 9.53 -21.60
C GLY A 245 -0.95 8.82 -20.49
N LEU A 246 -1.79 9.56 -19.73
CA LEU A 246 -2.66 8.98 -18.70
C LEU A 246 -3.65 7.97 -19.28
N GLN A 247 -4.24 8.26 -20.44
CA GLN A 247 -5.16 7.35 -21.12
C GLN A 247 -4.45 6.07 -21.57
N CYS A 248 -3.26 6.16 -22.17
CA CYS A 248 -2.48 4.98 -22.56
C CYS A 248 -2.11 4.12 -21.35
N CYS A 249 -1.69 4.75 -20.25
CA CYS A 249 -1.44 4.05 -18.98
C CYS A 249 -2.69 3.33 -18.47
N GLN A 250 -3.85 4.00 -18.45
CA GLN A 250 -5.10 3.40 -18.00
C GLN A 250 -5.55 2.25 -18.91
N GLN A 251 -5.45 2.41 -20.23
CA GLN A 251 -5.76 1.35 -21.20
C GLN A 251 -4.89 0.12 -21.00
N LEU A 252 -3.57 0.31 -20.77
CA LEU A 252 -2.67 -0.79 -20.48
C LEU A 252 -3.03 -1.48 -19.17
N LYS A 253 -3.32 -0.69 -18.13
CA LYS A 253 -3.76 -1.21 -16.83
C LYS A 253 -5.05 -2.03 -16.94
N ASP A 254 -6.07 -1.51 -17.64
CA ASP A 254 -7.35 -2.20 -17.83
C ASP A 254 -7.16 -3.50 -18.62
N LYS A 255 -6.34 -3.48 -19.68
CA LYS A 255 -5.99 -4.69 -20.44
C LYS A 255 -5.33 -5.73 -19.54
N VAL A 256 -4.27 -5.37 -18.83
CA VAL A 256 -3.56 -6.30 -17.93
C VAL A 256 -4.51 -6.84 -16.86
N LEU A 257 -5.37 -6.01 -16.29
CA LEU A 257 -6.37 -6.43 -15.30
C LEU A 257 -7.41 -7.39 -15.86
N VAL A 258 -7.93 -7.14 -17.07
CA VAL A 258 -8.86 -8.05 -17.75
C VAL A 258 -8.19 -9.42 -17.95
N PHE A 259 -6.92 -9.47 -18.33
CA PHE A 259 -6.21 -10.74 -18.48
C PHE A 259 -5.96 -11.45 -17.15
N THR A 260 -5.65 -10.74 -16.06
CA THR A 260 -5.59 -11.36 -14.72
C THR A 260 -6.94 -11.96 -14.32
N GLN A 261 -8.04 -11.27 -14.63
CA GLN A 261 -9.40 -11.74 -14.37
C GLN A 261 -9.81 -12.92 -15.28
N TYR A 262 -9.35 -12.97 -16.54
CA TYR A 262 -9.60 -14.12 -17.44
C TYR A 262 -8.80 -15.36 -17.01
N LYS A 263 -7.57 -15.18 -16.51
CA LYS A 263 -6.78 -16.27 -15.91
C LYS A 263 -7.52 -16.83 -14.68
N ASP A 264 -8.14 -15.97 -13.87
CA ASP A 264 -8.99 -16.38 -12.75
C ASP A 264 -10.34 -16.99 -13.18
N MET A 265 -10.95 -16.53 -14.27
CA MET A 265 -12.21 -17.08 -14.79
C MET A 265 -12.06 -18.44 -15.48
N GLN A 266 -11.01 -18.67 -16.29
CA GLN A 266 -10.74 -19.99 -16.87
C GLN A 266 -10.19 -20.99 -15.84
N ASN A 267 -9.62 -20.50 -14.74
CA ASN A 267 -9.25 -21.32 -13.60
C ASN A 267 -10.45 -22.03 -12.94
N SER A 268 -11.69 -21.61 -13.20
CA SER A 268 -12.87 -22.28 -12.63
C SER A 268 -13.29 -23.57 -13.36
N ASN A 269 -13.18 -23.63 -14.70
CA ASN A 269 -13.66 -24.77 -15.50
C ASN A 269 -12.56 -25.61 -16.17
N LEU A 270 -11.37 -25.07 -16.41
CA LEU A 270 -10.26 -25.79 -17.05
C LEU A 270 -9.16 -26.25 -16.08
N VAL A 271 -9.18 -25.86 -14.80
CA VAL A 271 -8.21 -26.33 -13.79
C VAL A 271 -8.21 -27.85 -13.64
N ALA A 272 -9.31 -28.55 -13.94
CA ALA A 272 -9.32 -30.00 -13.93
C ALA A 272 -8.50 -30.64 -15.06
N LEU A 273 -8.33 -29.96 -16.21
CA LEU A 273 -7.66 -30.50 -17.40
C LEU A 273 -6.29 -29.85 -17.68
N PHE A 274 -6.12 -28.56 -17.35
CA PHE A 274 -4.87 -27.81 -17.53
C PHE A 274 -3.76 -28.29 -16.58
N ILE A 275 -4.13 -28.82 -15.40
CA ILE A 275 -3.21 -29.52 -14.47
C ILE A 275 -2.58 -30.77 -15.12
N LEU A 276 -3.19 -31.33 -16.18
CA LEU A 276 -2.68 -32.54 -16.83
C LEU A 276 -1.74 -32.27 -18.02
N PHE A 277 -1.73 -31.08 -18.65
CA PHE A 277 -1.04 -30.93 -19.95
C PHE A 277 -0.25 -29.64 -20.26
N SER A 278 -0.20 -28.62 -19.39
CA SER A 278 0.59 -27.41 -19.69
C SER A 278 1.82 -27.28 -18.78
N ASN A 279 3.00 -27.58 -19.35
CA ASN A 279 4.30 -27.16 -18.83
C ASN A 279 4.43 -25.64 -18.97
N GLU A 280 4.18 -24.88 -17.91
CA GLU A 280 4.95 -23.66 -17.52
C GLU A 280 4.44 -22.98 -16.23
N GLU A 281 3.48 -23.55 -15.50
CA GLU A 281 3.36 -23.34 -14.04
C GLU A 281 3.47 -24.68 -13.32
N SER A 282 4.73 -25.03 -13.04
CA SER A 282 5.20 -26.10 -12.16
C SER A 282 4.26 -26.38 -10.97
N PRO A 283 3.63 -27.57 -10.84
CA PRO A 283 2.79 -27.88 -9.69
C PRO A 283 3.58 -27.80 -8.38
N MET A 284 3.26 -26.80 -7.57
CA MET A 284 4.01 -26.42 -6.37
C MET A 284 3.93 -27.49 -5.28
N ALA A 285 4.93 -27.56 -4.37
CA ALA A 285 4.78 -28.32 -3.13
C ALA A 285 3.48 -27.88 -2.41
N VAL A 286 2.70 -28.84 -1.94
CA VAL A 286 1.36 -28.59 -1.40
C VAL A 286 1.44 -28.34 0.10
N ASN A 287 0.60 -27.42 0.61
CA ASN A 287 0.40 -27.26 2.06
C ASN A 287 -0.52 -28.36 2.59
N PHE A 288 0.01 -29.20 3.47
CA PHE A 288 -0.69 -30.32 4.11
C PHE A 288 -1.41 -29.93 5.41
N SER A 289 -1.31 -28.66 5.84
CA SER A 289 -2.07 -28.13 6.98
C SER A 289 -3.56 -27.99 6.63
N ASN A 290 -4.22 -29.12 6.45
CA ASN A 290 -5.60 -29.22 6.00
C ASN A 290 -6.32 -30.32 6.79
N ASP A 291 -7.50 -30.02 7.31
CA ASP A 291 -8.39 -30.95 7.99
C ASP A 291 -8.69 -32.24 7.21
N ASN A 292 -8.69 -32.19 5.87
CA ASN A 292 -8.94 -33.35 5.01
C ASN A 292 -7.74 -34.29 4.84
N LEU A 293 -6.53 -33.81 5.17
CA LEU A 293 -5.26 -34.52 4.98
C LEU A 293 -4.63 -34.98 6.29
N VAL A 294 -4.82 -34.19 7.35
CA VAL A 294 -4.11 -34.32 8.62
C VAL A 294 -5.08 -34.30 9.78
N LYS A 295 -4.81 -35.13 10.78
CA LYS A 295 -5.43 -35.02 12.11
C LYS A 295 -4.46 -34.32 13.05
N ILE A 296 -4.85 -33.20 13.62
CA ILE A 296 -4.07 -32.51 14.65
C ILE A 296 -4.65 -32.80 16.03
N THR A 297 -3.79 -32.98 17.03
CA THR A 297 -4.17 -33.21 18.43
C THR A 297 -3.20 -32.47 19.35
N CYS A 298 -3.70 -32.08 20.52
CA CYS A 298 -2.92 -31.44 21.58
C CYS A 298 -3.07 -32.23 22.88
N ASP A 299 -2.01 -32.33 23.68
CA ASP A 299 -2.03 -32.98 25.00
C ASP A 299 -2.64 -32.09 26.12
N GLN A 300 -2.94 -30.83 25.81
CA GLN A 300 -3.43 -29.82 26.74
C GLN A 300 -4.75 -29.18 26.29
N VAL A 301 -5.49 -28.64 27.26
CA VAL A 301 -6.79 -27.97 27.05
C VAL A 301 -6.57 -26.62 26.34
N SER A 302 -7.37 -26.37 25.30
CA SER A 302 -7.34 -25.12 24.54
C SER A 302 -8.23 -24.07 25.20
N ASN A 303 -7.87 -22.80 25.04
CA ASN A 303 -8.72 -21.68 25.45
C ASN A 303 -9.89 -21.51 24.46
N ASP A 304 -11.01 -20.98 24.93
CA ASP A 304 -12.23 -20.82 24.12
C ASP A 304 -11.97 -19.99 22.85
N GLY A 305 -12.38 -20.53 21.71
CA GLY A 305 -12.15 -19.92 20.38
C GLY A 305 -10.74 -20.12 19.80
N HIS A 306 -9.81 -20.73 20.55
CA HIS A 306 -8.42 -20.96 20.16
C HIS A 306 -8.04 -22.45 20.11
N CYS A 307 -8.96 -23.28 19.63
CA CYS A 307 -8.78 -24.72 19.50
C CYS A 307 -7.64 -25.09 18.52
N ILE A 308 -7.05 -26.27 18.72
CA ILE A 308 -5.91 -26.72 17.91
C ILE A 308 -6.29 -26.93 16.43
N GLU A 309 -7.55 -27.25 16.16
CA GLU A 309 -8.11 -27.44 14.82
C GLU A 309 -8.09 -26.15 13.99
N ASN A 310 -8.01 -24.98 14.63
CA ASN A 310 -7.88 -23.70 13.94
C ASN A 310 -6.62 -23.68 13.04
N LEU A 311 -5.53 -24.34 13.44
CA LEU A 311 -4.27 -24.36 12.70
C LEU A 311 -4.34 -25.12 11.36
N ILE A 312 -5.37 -25.96 11.17
CA ILE A 312 -5.57 -26.76 9.95
C ILE A 312 -6.91 -26.44 9.26
N SER A 313 -7.61 -25.41 9.72
CA SER A 313 -8.91 -25.00 9.19
C SER A 313 -8.75 -24.29 7.84
N ASN A 314 -9.59 -24.68 6.87
CA ASN A 314 -9.62 -24.04 5.56
C ASN A 314 -10.35 -22.69 5.56
N ASN A 315 -11.09 -22.39 6.63
CA ASN A 315 -11.76 -21.11 6.77
C ASN A 315 -10.76 -20.05 7.27
N PRO A 316 -10.51 -18.97 6.53
CA PRO A 316 -9.57 -17.91 6.94
C PRO A 316 -9.96 -17.26 8.26
N ASP A 317 -11.25 -17.14 8.58
CA ASP A 317 -11.71 -16.49 9.81
C ASP A 317 -11.46 -17.35 11.05
N ILE A 318 -11.55 -18.67 10.89
CA ILE A 318 -11.27 -19.64 11.96
C ILE A 318 -9.75 -19.81 12.13
N SER A 319 -9.00 -19.93 11.02
CA SER A 319 -7.54 -20.13 11.08
C SER A 319 -6.77 -18.93 11.61
N ARG A 320 -7.30 -17.70 11.44
CA ARG A 320 -6.77 -16.48 12.06
C ARG A 320 -6.77 -16.49 13.58
N ASN A 321 -7.67 -17.25 14.20
CA ASN A 321 -7.72 -17.35 15.65
C ASN A 321 -6.51 -18.11 16.21
N GLY A 322 -5.86 -18.96 15.41
CA GLY A 322 -4.69 -19.71 15.85
C GLY A 322 -4.99 -20.63 17.05
N PHE A 323 -3.93 -21.09 17.70
CA PHE A 323 -3.97 -22.00 18.83
C PHE A 323 -3.39 -21.36 20.10
N LEU A 324 -4.15 -21.46 21.19
CA LEU A 324 -3.78 -20.96 22.51
C LEU A 324 -4.28 -21.96 23.56
N VAL A 325 -3.40 -22.38 24.46
CA VAL A 325 -3.82 -23.21 25.62
C VAL A 325 -4.44 -22.35 26.72
N GLU A 326 -5.08 -22.97 27.69
CA GLU A 326 -5.65 -22.23 28.81
C GLU A 326 -4.61 -21.49 29.66
N TYR A 327 -5.04 -20.39 30.31
CA TYR A 327 -4.14 -19.45 30.99
C TYR A 327 -3.28 -20.08 32.11
N TYR A 328 -3.78 -21.16 32.72
CA TYR A 328 -3.10 -21.88 33.80
C TYR A 328 -2.09 -22.92 33.29
N ILE A 329 -2.05 -23.19 31.99
CA ILE A 329 -1.17 -24.21 31.39
C ILE A 329 0.19 -23.59 31.06
N ARG A 330 1.26 -24.24 31.54
CA ARG A 330 2.65 -23.82 31.32
C ARG A 330 3.37 -24.83 30.40
N PRO A 331 4.45 -24.44 29.71
CA PRO A 331 5.25 -25.40 28.96
C PRO A 331 5.72 -26.58 29.84
N PRO A 332 5.81 -27.81 29.29
CA PRO A 332 5.73 -28.13 27.88
C PRO A 332 4.33 -28.47 27.36
N VAL A 333 4.02 -28.04 26.13
CA VAL A 333 2.81 -28.44 25.38
C VAL A 333 3.22 -29.22 24.14
N THR A 334 2.50 -30.30 23.84
CA THR A 334 2.79 -31.23 22.75
C THR A 334 1.64 -31.26 21.75
N ILE A 335 1.96 -30.93 20.51
CA ILE A 335 1.04 -30.97 19.37
C ILE A 335 1.48 -32.12 18.47
N ILE A 336 0.55 -33.00 18.11
CA ILE A 336 0.78 -34.16 17.26
C ILE A 336 -0.06 -34.02 16.00
N ILE A 337 0.59 -34.19 14.85
CA ILE A 337 0.07 -34.03 13.50
C ILE A 337 0.21 -35.38 12.81
N ASP A 338 -0.91 -36.11 12.70
CA ASP A 338 -0.95 -37.44 12.07
C ASP A 338 -1.43 -37.33 10.62
N PHE A 339 -0.67 -37.91 9.69
CA PHE A 339 -1.05 -37.97 8.28
C PHE A 339 -1.91 -39.20 8.03
N ILE A 340 -3.20 -38.98 7.78
CA ILE A 340 -4.21 -40.04 7.80
C ILE A 340 -4.24 -40.83 6.48
N LYS A 341 -4.20 -40.11 5.36
CA LYS A 341 -4.43 -40.67 4.01
C LYS A 341 -3.14 -41.01 3.27
N TYR A 342 -2.10 -40.21 3.45
CA TYR A 342 -0.85 -40.33 2.70
C TYR A 342 0.33 -40.16 3.64
N SER A 343 1.37 -40.99 3.50
CA SER A 343 2.65 -40.70 4.13
C SER A 343 3.25 -39.44 3.52
N PHE A 344 3.86 -38.58 4.33
CA PHE A 344 4.26 -37.24 3.93
C PHE A 344 5.78 -37.11 3.78
N ASP A 345 6.24 -36.55 2.67
CA ASP A 345 7.61 -36.09 2.50
C ASP A 345 7.65 -34.58 2.79
N LEU A 346 8.34 -34.19 3.86
CA LEU A 346 8.46 -32.80 4.28
C LEU A 346 9.49 -32.06 3.43
N LEU A 347 9.11 -30.97 2.78
CA LEU A 347 10.02 -30.01 2.15
C LEU A 347 10.40 -28.93 3.15
N TYR A 348 9.42 -28.23 3.72
CA TYR A 348 9.64 -27.26 4.79
C TYR A 348 8.42 -27.11 5.70
N LEU A 349 8.66 -26.70 6.93
CA LEU A 349 7.67 -26.45 7.97
C LEU A 349 7.81 -25.01 8.45
N GLU A 350 6.70 -24.28 8.53
CA GLU A 350 6.66 -22.91 9.07
C GLU A 350 5.68 -22.82 10.24
N LEU A 351 6.12 -22.19 11.33
CA LEU A 351 5.32 -21.95 12.53
C LEU A 351 5.31 -20.48 12.89
N GLY A 352 4.13 -19.91 13.09
CA GLY A 352 3.96 -18.60 13.72
C GLY A 352 4.07 -18.71 15.24
N LEU A 353 5.09 -18.10 15.83
CA LEU A 353 5.42 -18.27 17.25
C LEU A 353 4.71 -17.29 18.19
N ARG A 354 4.05 -16.30 17.61
CA ARG A 354 3.33 -15.26 18.34
C ARG A 354 1.85 -15.31 18.02
N LEU A 355 1.05 -15.25 19.07
CA LEU A 355 -0.39 -15.03 18.98
C LEU A 355 -0.78 -13.97 20.01
N ARG A 356 -1.21 -12.80 19.53
CA ARG A 356 -1.52 -11.62 20.35
C ARG A 356 -0.33 -11.22 21.26
N VAL A 357 -0.53 -11.31 22.57
CA VAL A 357 0.46 -10.98 23.62
C VAL A 357 1.33 -12.17 24.03
N HIS A 358 0.99 -13.37 23.59
CA HIS A 358 1.70 -14.59 23.95
C HIS A 358 2.74 -14.93 22.87
N LYS A 359 3.90 -15.41 23.32
CA LYS A 359 4.98 -15.82 22.43
C LYS A 359 5.61 -17.12 22.92
N SER A 360 5.69 -18.10 22.02
CA SER A 360 6.38 -19.36 22.23
C SER A 360 7.84 -19.23 21.77
N ASN A 361 8.79 -19.26 22.70
CA ASN A 361 10.21 -19.05 22.37
C ASN A 361 10.99 -20.35 22.19
N GLY A 362 10.53 -21.49 22.70
CA GLY A 362 11.27 -22.75 22.62
C GLY A 362 10.47 -23.87 21.97
N ILE A 363 10.94 -24.37 20.83
CA ILE A 363 10.26 -25.42 20.05
C ILE A 363 11.21 -26.59 19.76
N GLU A 364 10.72 -27.80 19.97
CA GLU A 364 11.33 -29.05 19.52
C GLU A 364 10.43 -29.71 18.47
N ILE A 365 11.04 -30.16 17.37
CA ILE A 365 10.33 -30.87 16.29
C ILE A 365 10.81 -32.31 16.25
N TYR A 366 9.87 -33.23 16.35
CA TYR A 366 10.11 -34.66 16.23
C TYR A 366 9.33 -35.22 15.04
N THR A 367 9.90 -36.19 14.35
CA THR A 367 9.26 -36.88 13.21
C THR A 367 9.15 -38.37 13.48
N LYS A 368 8.07 -39.00 13.02
CA LYS A 368 7.85 -40.45 13.12
C LYS A 368 7.57 -41.04 11.74
N ARG A 369 8.35 -42.06 11.38
CA ARG A 369 8.19 -42.87 10.16
C ARG A 369 7.54 -44.24 10.42
N TYR A 370 8.07 -44.97 11.40
CA TYR A 370 7.60 -46.32 11.74
C TYR A 370 7.03 -46.38 13.18
N SER A 371 7.87 -46.54 14.20
CA SER A 371 7.47 -46.71 15.60
C SER A 371 7.76 -45.48 16.46
N ASP A 372 8.99 -44.97 16.41
CA ASP A 372 9.50 -43.99 17.37
C ASP A 372 9.63 -42.58 16.81
N TYR A 373 9.50 -41.59 17.71
CA TYR A 373 9.72 -40.18 17.40
C TYR A 373 11.21 -39.83 17.48
N VAL A 374 11.76 -39.28 16.41
CA VAL A 374 13.15 -38.84 16.34
C VAL A 374 13.21 -37.32 16.39
N LEU A 375 14.06 -36.75 17.25
CA LEU A 375 14.27 -35.30 17.35
C LEU A 375 15.03 -34.78 16.13
N VAL A 376 14.35 -33.97 15.31
CA VAL A 376 14.88 -33.39 14.08
C VAL A 376 15.55 -32.04 14.35
N GLY A 377 14.95 -31.21 15.20
CA GLY A 377 15.50 -29.90 15.54
C GLY A 377 14.97 -29.34 16.85
N ARG A 378 15.79 -28.50 17.49
CA ARG A 378 15.46 -27.77 18.71
C ARG A 378 15.84 -26.32 18.50
N TYR A 379 14.88 -25.42 18.66
CA TYR A 379 15.00 -24.02 18.29
C TYR A 379 14.60 -23.13 19.46
N ARG A 380 15.30 -22.01 19.62
CA ARG A 380 15.00 -20.97 20.61
C ARG A 380 15.08 -19.58 20.00
N ASP A 381 14.33 -18.64 20.57
CA ASP A 381 14.50 -17.19 20.39
C ASP A 381 14.60 -16.75 18.92
N GLN A 382 13.54 -17.05 18.16
CA GLN A 382 13.47 -16.70 16.74
C GLN A 382 13.20 -15.21 16.53
N ILE A 383 13.89 -14.63 15.54
CA ILE A 383 13.68 -13.27 15.05
C ILE A 383 13.67 -13.35 13.51
N PRO A 384 12.57 -13.05 12.81
CA PRO A 384 11.24 -12.70 13.35
C PRO A 384 10.58 -13.85 14.13
N ASP A 385 9.42 -13.61 14.75
CA ASP A 385 8.63 -14.59 15.54
C ASP A 385 8.01 -15.71 14.65
N ILE A 386 8.74 -16.18 13.65
CA ILE A 386 8.39 -17.23 12.70
C ILE A 386 9.55 -18.23 12.67
N LEU A 387 9.24 -19.51 12.86
CA LEU A 387 10.21 -20.60 12.73
C LEU A 387 10.01 -21.31 11.40
N THR A 388 11.00 -21.21 10.51
CA THR A 388 11.02 -21.94 9.23
C THR A 388 12.10 -23.02 9.26
N VAL A 389 11.69 -24.28 9.07
CA VAL A 389 12.58 -25.46 9.07
C VAL A 389 12.56 -26.12 7.69
N VAL A 390 13.70 -26.17 7.01
CA VAL A 390 13.84 -26.71 5.65
C VAL A 390 14.57 -28.05 5.64
N ASN A 391 14.05 -28.99 4.86
CA ASN A 391 14.64 -30.29 4.60
C ASN A 391 15.48 -30.26 3.30
N GLU A 392 16.79 -30.08 3.41
CA GLU A 392 17.71 -30.08 2.25
C GLU A 392 17.72 -31.42 1.49
N GLY A 393 17.40 -32.52 2.18
CA GLY A 393 17.35 -33.85 1.59
C GLY A 393 16.04 -34.16 0.84
N TYR A 394 15.17 -33.17 0.69
CA TYR A 394 13.89 -33.35 0.01
C TYR A 394 14.09 -33.66 -1.47
N ARG A 395 13.56 -34.81 -1.92
CA ARG A 395 13.63 -35.20 -3.32
C ARG A 395 12.52 -34.52 -4.10
N LEU A 396 12.90 -33.65 -5.02
CA LEU A 396 11.96 -32.98 -5.91
C LEU A 396 11.11 -34.01 -6.68
N SER A 397 9.80 -33.77 -6.72
CA SER A 397 8.90 -34.54 -7.57
C SER A 397 8.82 -33.89 -8.94
N LYS A 398 8.97 -34.66 -10.02
CA LYS A 398 8.65 -34.18 -11.38
C LYS A 398 7.16 -33.89 -11.56
N LEU A 399 6.31 -34.42 -10.66
CA LEU A 399 4.86 -34.25 -10.66
C LEU A 399 4.38 -33.12 -9.73
N LEU A 400 5.24 -32.65 -8.83
CA LEU A 400 5.01 -31.53 -7.93
C LEU A 400 6.37 -30.77 -7.72
N PRO A 401 6.89 -30.03 -8.72
CA PRO A 401 8.08 -29.19 -8.58
C PRO A 401 7.95 -28.14 -7.46
N SER A 402 9.02 -27.94 -6.69
CA SER A 402 9.05 -27.00 -5.55
C SER A 402 9.26 -25.55 -6.00
N HIS A 403 8.81 -24.62 -5.16
CA HIS A 403 9.06 -23.18 -5.27
C HIS A 403 10.53 -22.84 -4.97
N ASP A 404 11.16 -21.98 -5.78
CA ASP A 404 12.35 -21.22 -5.38
C ASP A 404 11.93 -20.03 -4.51
N LYS A 405 11.70 -20.28 -3.22
CA LYS A 405 11.48 -19.20 -2.24
C LYS A 405 12.82 -18.83 -1.63
N ILE A 406 13.23 -17.57 -1.73
CA ILE A 406 14.39 -17.06 -0.98
C ILE A 406 13.92 -16.92 0.48
N TYR A 407 14.39 -17.80 1.34
CA TYR A 407 13.95 -17.82 2.72
C TYR A 407 14.88 -16.96 3.61
N SER A 408 14.34 -15.92 4.24
CA SER A 408 15.03 -15.16 5.28
C SER A 408 14.91 -15.89 6.64
N ASN A 409 16.02 -16.07 7.36
CA ASN A 409 16.08 -16.69 8.71
C ASN A 409 15.56 -18.13 8.79
N VAL A 410 16.19 -19.06 8.06
CA VAL A 410 15.84 -20.48 8.03
C VAL A 410 16.77 -21.35 8.86
N HIS A 411 16.18 -22.40 9.43
CA HIS A 411 16.90 -23.51 10.01
C HIS A 411 16.87 -24.72 9.10
N TYR A 412 18.03 -25.27 8.78
CA TYR A 412 18.14 -26.52 8.04
C TYR A 412 18.18 -27.70 8.99
N VAL A 413 17.49 -28.78 8.62
CA VAL A 413 17.53 -30.04 9.38
C VAL A 413 18.98 -30.55 9.42
N SER A 414 19.60 -30.53 10.60
CA SER A 414 21.04 -30.75 10.72
C SER A 414 21.49 -32.21 10.50
N GLY A 415 22.61 -32.39 9.81
CA GLY A 415 23.31 -33.68 9.68
C GLY A 415 22.48 -34.73 8.96
N ASN A 416 22.62 -36.01 9.32
CA ASN A 416 21.87 -37.11 8.68
C ASN A 416 20.38 -37.21 9.08
N LYS A 417 19.87 -36.26 9.88
CA LYS A 417 18.51 -36.30 10.41
C LYS A 417 17.45 -36.01 9.36
N TRP A 418 17.80 -35.37 8.25
CA TRP A 418 16.90 -35.12 7.12
C TRP A 418 16.30 -36.40 6.53
N LYS A 419 17.01 -37.54 6.67
CA LYS A 419 16.52 -38.88 6.27
C LYS A 419 15.28 -39.32 7.05
N ASN A 420 15.02 -38.70 8.20
CA ASN A 420 13.84 -38.93 9.01
C ASN A 420 12.66 -38.04 8.61
N CYS A 421 12.83 -37.13 7.63
CA CYS A 421 11.81 -36.22 7.12
C CYS A 421 11.12 -36.72 5.84
N CYS A 422 11.39 -37.96 5.41
CA CYS A 422 10.69 -38.62 4.31
C CYS A 422 9.79 -39.75 4.83
N GLU A 423 8.71 -40.08 4.12
CA GLU A 423 7.75 -41.13 4.51
C GLU A 423 7.23 -40.96 5.95
N LEU A 424 6.85 -39.74 6.30
CA LEU A 424 6.35 -39.39 7.62
C LEU A 424 4.93 -39.90 7.82
N LYS A 425 4.68 -40.53 8.96
CA LYS A 425 3.34 -40.86 9.45
C LYS A 425 2.83 -39.82 10.45
N SER A 426 3.74 -39.20 11.19
CA SER A 426 3.38 -38.18 12.17
C SER A 426 4.51 -37.18 12.44
N ILE A 427 4.15 -35.94 12.75
CA ILE A 427 5.05 -34.89 13.25
C ILE A 427 4.59 -34.49 14.65
N LYS A 428 5.52 -34.44 15.60
CA LYS A 428 5.27 -33.97 16.96
C LYS A 428 6.04 -32.68 17.21
N ILE A 429 5.32 -31.62 17.52
CA ILE A 429 5.85 -30.30 17.88
C ILE A 429 5.70 -30.13 19.39
N ARG A 430 6.80 -29.88 20.09
CA ARG A 430 6.80 -29.66 21.54
C ARG A 430 7.25 -28.24 21.84
N ILE A 431 6.35 -27.43 22.37
CA ILE A 431 6.63 -26.08 22.87
C ILE A 431 7.10 -26.22 24.31
N PHE A 432 8.41 -26.07 24.55
CA PHE A 432 9.00 -26.28 25.87
C PHE A 432 9.31 -24.97 26.62
N SER A 433 9.16 -23.81 25.97
CA SER A 433 9.40 -22.50 26.60
C SER A 433 8.57 -21.40 25.93
N SER A 434 8.11 -20.45 26.73
CA SER A 434 7.36 -19.25 26.34
C SER A 434 8.02 -18.01 26.94
N GLU A 435 7.87 -16.86 26.27
CA GLU A 435 8.43 -15.58 26.70
C GLU A 435 7.73 -15.08 27.97
N ASN A 436 8.47 -14.54 28.94
CA ASN A 436 7.93 -14.01 30.19
C ASN A 436 7.02 -14.99 30.97
N SER A 437 7.26 -16.29 30.84
CA SER A 437 6.37 -17.33 31.37
C SER A 437 4.92 -17.14 30.88
N SER A 438 4.72 -16.76 29.62
CA SER A 438 3.39 -16.64 29.03
C SER A 438 2.78 -18.01 28.72
N VAL A 439 1.56 -17.99 28.23
CA VAL A 439 0.85 -19.19 27.78
C VAL A 439 1.43 -19.67 26.44
N PRO A 440 1.66 -20.97 26.24
CA PRO A 440 2.04 -21.54 24.94
C PRO A 440 1.02 -21.25 23.84
N CYS A 441 1.49 -20.80 22.69
CA CYS A 441 0.63 -20.46 21.55
C CYS A 441 1.28 -20.76 20.20
N LEU A 442 0.46 -20.88 19.16
CA LEU A 442 0.88 -20.87 17.76
C LEU A 442 -0.10 -20.04 16.95
N GLY A 443 0.43 -19.10 16.16
CA GLY A 443 -0.38 -18.25 15.28
C GLY A 443 -0.85 -18.97 14.02
N PHE A 444 0.04 -19.73 13.39
CA PHE A 444 -0.26 -20.51 12.20
C PHE A 444 0.70 -21.70 12.06
N LEU A 445 0.32 -22.68 11.24
CA LEU A 445 1.08 -23.88 10.92
C LEU A 445 1.03 -24.11 9.41
N ASN A 446 2.18 -24.12 8.73
CA ASN A 446 2.27 -24.53 7.33
C ASN A 446 3.19 -25.74 7.16
N LEU A 447 2.70 -26.75 6.45
CA LEU A 447 3.41 -28.00 6.19
C LEU A 447 3.54 -28.20 4.69
N TYR A 448 4.65 -27.78 4.09
CA TYR A 448 4.84 -27.91 2.65
C TYR A 448 5.60 -29.17 2.30
N GLY A 449 5.10 -29.89 1.29
CA GLY A 449 5.72 -31.13 0.85
C GLY A 449 4.92 -31.88 -0.19
N LYS A 450 5.07 -33.21 -0.21
CA LYS A 450 4.35 -34.10 -1.14
C LYS A 450 3.96 -35.41 -0.46
N PRO A 451 2.98 -36.14 -1.03
CA PRO A 451 2.77 -37.54 -0.67
C PRO A 451 3.99 -38.38 -1.04
N PHE A 452 4.46 -39.21 -0.13
CA PHE A 452 5.49 -40.20 -0.39
C PHE A 452 4.99 -41.20 -1.42
N GLY A 453 5.77 -41.42 -2.49
CA GLY A 453 5.43 -42.38 -3.54
C GLY A 453 4.30 -41.96 -4.49
N LEU A 454 3.95 -40.66 -4.58
CA LEU A 454 2.93 -40.16 -5.50
C LEU A 454 3.19 -40.61 -6.96
N LYS A 455 2.23 -41.34 -7.53
CA LYS A 455 2.22 -41.77 -8.95
C LYS A 455 1.17 -40.97 -9.73
N LYS A 456 1.36 -40.86 -11.05
CA LYS A 456 0.41 -40.18 -11.97
C LYS A 456 -1.04 -40.69 -11.84
N SER A 457 -1.22 -41.98 -11.55
CA SER A 457 -2.53 -42.61 -11.39
C SER A 457 -3.33 -42.08 -10.19
N ASN A 458 -2.66 -41.65 -9.11
CA ASN A 458 -3.30 -41.26 -7.85
C ASN A 458 -3.25 -39.75 -7.64
N LEU A 459 -2.69 -39.01 -8.59
CA LEU A 459 -2.53 -37.56 -8.51
C LEU A 459 -3.89 -36.84 -8.55
N ALA A 460 -4.81 -37.27 -9.40
CA ALA A 460 -6.14 -36.69 -9.49
C ALA A 460 -6.96 -36.88 -8.19
N GLU A 461 -6.86 -38.06 -7.57
CA GLU A 461 -7.51 -38.38 -6.29
C GLU A 461 -6.92 -37.54 -5.13
N PHE A 462 -5.59 -37.40 -5.09
CA PHE A 462 -4.91 -36.54 -4.13
C PHE A 462 -5.31 -35.06 -4.28
N LEU A 463 -5.31 -34.53 -5.51
CA LEU A 463 -5.70 -33.15 -5.77
C LEU A 463 -7.17 -32.87 -5.46
N ALA A 464 -8.06 -33.84 -5.66
CA ALA A 464 -9.47 -33.74 -5.28
C ALA A 464 -9.69 -33.70 -3.75
N THR A 465 -8.72 -34.18 -2.97
CA THR A 465 -8.77 -34.16 -1.50
C THR A 465 -8.35 -32.80 -0.91
N ILE A 466 -7.71 -31.95 -1.70
CA ILE A 466 -7.34 -30.59 -1.32
C ILE A 466 -8.51 -29.68 -1.71
N PRO A 467 -9.12 -28.93 -0.77
CA PRO A 467 -10.14 -27.96 -1.12
C PRO A 467 -9.55 -26.93 -2.08
N ARG A 468 -10.22 -26.74 -3.22
CA ARG A 468 -9.92 -25.62 -4.11
C ARG A 468 -10.23 -24.35 -3.33
N PHE A 469 -9.24 -23.49 -3.13
CA PHE A 469 -9.51 -22.13 -2.68
C PHE A 469 -10.35 -21.46 -3.76
N ASP A 470 -11.66 -21.30 -3.53
CA ASP A 470 -12.49 -20.34 -4.24
C ASP A 470 -11.98 -18.94 -3.87
N ASN A 471 -10.87 -18.51 -4.48
CA ASN A 471 -10.58 -17.10 -4.63
C ASN A 471 -11.42 -16.59 -5.81
N GLN A 472 -12.74 -16.59 -5.65
CA GLN A 472 -13.49 -15.49 -6.22
C GLN A 472 -13.17 -14.28 -5.35
N PRO A 473 -12.60 -13.18 -5.88
CA PRO A 473 -13.01 -11.89 -5.37
C PRO A 473 -14.51 -11.83 -5.66
N LYS A 474 -15.34 -12.15 -4.66
CA LYS A 474 -16.73 -11.75 -4.73
C LYS A 474 -16.70 -10.23 -4.89
N LEU A 475 -17.04 -9.76 -6.08
CA LEU A 475 -17.62 -8.43 -6.28
C LEU A 475 -18.95 -8.41 -5.52
N GLU A 476 -18.88 -8.39 -4.19
CA GLU A 476 -19.97 -7.88 -3.38
C GLU A 476 -19.86 -6.36 -3.46
N ASN A 477 -20.85 -5.79 -4.14
CA ASN A 477 -21.10 -4.37 -4.31
C ASN A 477 -20.66 -3.55 -3.09
N GLU A 478 -20.09 -2.37 -3.36
CA GLU A 478 -19.80 -1.30 -2.42
C GLU A 478 -21.03 -0.89 -1.59
N ASN A 479 -21.37 -1.72 -0.61
CA ASN A 479 -22.16 -1.35 0.55
C ASN A 479 -21.29 -1.73 1.74
N LYS A 480 -20.70 -0.72 2.37
CA LYS A 480 -19.96 -0.82 3.63
C LYS A 480 -20.72 -1.72 4.62
N ARG A 481 -20.34 -2.99 4.72
CA ARG A 481 -20.64 -3.80 5.90
C ARG A 481 -19.77 -3.21 7.01
N ARG A 482 -20.41 -2.51 7.94
CA ARG A 482 -19.77 -2.19 9.22
C ARG A 482 -19.43 -3.52 9.89
N LEU A 483 -18.18 -3.67 10.33
CA LEU A 483 -17.76 -4.84 11.10
C LEU A 483 -18.59 -4.90 12.39
N ASP A 484 -18.94 -6.11 12.84
CA ASP A 484 -19.64 -6.25 14.10
C ASP A 484 -18.72 -5.79 15.27
N PRO A 485 -19.26 -5.24 16.37
CA PRO A 485 -18.45 -4.70 17.47
C PRO A 485 -17.40 -5.69 18.02
N SER A 486 -17.73 -6.98 18.06
CA SER A 486 -16.84 -8.05 18.51
C SER A 486 -15.70 -8.36 17.53
N GLU A 487 -15.88 -8.09 16.23
CA GLU A 487 -14.81 -8.22 15.23
C GLU A 487 -13.86 -7.02 15.32
N LEU A 488 -14.41 -5.82 15.51
CA LEU A 488 -13.62 -4.60 15.68
C LEU A 488 -12.69 -4.66 16.91
N GLU A 489 -13.16 -5.27 18.01
CA GLU A 489 -12.36 -5.58 19.20
C GLU A 489 -11.16 -6.49 18.92
N GLN A 490 -11.25 -7.40 17.94
CA GLN A 490 -10.15 -8.29 17.57
C GLN A 490 -9.05 -7.58 16.77
N PHE A 491 -9.41 -6.54 16.02
CA PHE A 491 -8.45 -5.75 15.23
C PHE A 491 -7.80 -4.62 16.02
N ALA A 492 -8.38 -4.25 17.17
CA ALA A 492 -7.91 -3.15 17.99
C ALA A 492 -6.50 -3.39 18.55
N PRO A 493 -5.57 -2.44 18.38
CA PRO A 493 -4.32 -2.39 19.12
C PRO A 493 -4.55 -2.51 20.63
N LEU A 494 -3.63 -3.18 21.35
CA LEU A 494 -3.71 -3.35 22.81
C LEU A 494 -3.81 -2.03 23.57
N GLU A 495 -3.21 -0.97 23.03
CA GLU A 495 -3.30 0.39 23.58
C GLU A 495 -4.72 0.98 23.52
N PHE A 496 -5.62 0.44 22.70
CA PHE A 496 -7.02 0.87 22.60
C PHE A 496 -7.92 0.12 23.60
N MET A 497 -7.40 -0.91 24.26
CA MET A 497 -8.14 -1.75 25.19
C MET A 497 -8.04 -1.21 26.61
N ASP A 498 -9.15 -1.31 27.35
CA ASP A 498 -9.23 -0.99 28.76
C ASP A 498 -8.35 -1.96 29.56
N SER A 499 -7.47 -1.42 30.42
CA SER A 499 -6.50 -2.23 31.19
C SER A 499 -7.14 -3.13 32.26
N ILE A 500 -8.44 -2.97 32.56
CA ILE A 500 -9.21 -3.75 33.52
C ILE A 500 -10.25 -4.62 32.80
N THR A 501 -11.08 -4.04 31.92
CA THR A 501 -12.19 -4.78 31.29
C THR A 501 -11.80 -5.49 30.00
N ASN A 502 -10.65 -5.15 29.41
CA ASN A 502 -10.23 -5.64 28.09
C ASN A 502 -11.27 -5.41 26.98
N GLU A 503 -12.07 -4.35 27.08
CA GLU A 503 -12.99 -3.87 26.03
C GLU A 503 -12.38 -2.63 25.34
N ILE A 504 -12.82 -2.29 24.12
CA ILE A 504 -12.33 -1.05 23.46
C ILE A 504 -12.77 0.16 24.29
N MET A 505 -11.81 1.00 24.67
CA MET A 505 -12.08 2.24 25.39
C MET A 505 -12.82 3.23 24.48
N ARG A 506 -13.94 3.78 24.93
CA ARG A 506 -14.59 4.90 24.23
C ARG A 506 -13.99 6.22 24.68
N THR A 507 -13.63 6.35 25.95
CA THR A 507 -13.04 7.57 26.50
C THR A 507 -11.88 7.18 27.41
N PRO A 508 -10.64 7.06 26.88
CA PRO A 508 -9.50 6.62 27.66
C PRO A 508 -9.08 7.69 28.67
N TYR A 509 -9.00 7.30 29.93
CA TYR A 509 -8.39 8.04 31.02
C TYR A 509 -7.02 7.44 31.33
N LEU A 510 -5.99 8.27 31.26
CA LEU A 510 -4.66 7.94 31.72
C LEU A 510 -4.62 8.06 33.25
N LEU A 511 -4.36 6.93 33.90
CA LEU A 511 -4.05 6.88 35.31
C LEU A 511 -2.59 7.28 35.57
N PRO A 512 -2.28 7.80 36.77
CA PRO A 512 -0.90 8.07 37.16
C PRO A 512 0.04 6.85 37.11
N SER A 513 -0.51 5.63 37.20
CA SER A 513 0.18 4.36 36.93
C SER A 513 0.59 4.13 35.46
N ASN A 514 0.38 5.11 34.58
CA ASN A 514 0.58 5.03 33.12
C ASN A 514 -0.28 3.96 32.42
N LYS A 515 -1.37 3.53 33.05
CA LYS A 515 -2.37 2.63 32.45
C LYS A 515 -3.57 3.44 31.98
N ASN A 516 -4.15 3.05 30.85
CA ASN A 516 -5.37 3.66 30.33
C ASN A 516 -6.57 2.77 30.68
N ILE A 517 -7.63 3.39 31.20
CA ILE A 517 -8.92 2.76 31.46
C ILE A 517 -10.03 3.60 30.83
N ASP A 518 -11.16 3.00 30.48
CA ASP A 518 -12.32 3.71 29.99
C ASP A 518 -12.99 4.52 31.11
N LYS A 519 -13.65 5.62 30.73
CA LYS A 519 -14.44 6.43 31.64
C LYS A 519 -15.47 5.59 32.41
N THR A 520 -16.17 4.68 31.73
CA THR A 520 -17.20 3.86 32.40
C THR A 520 -16.60 2.91 33.43
N THR A 521 -15.37 2.46 33.21
CA THR A 521 -14.60 1.64 34.16
C THR A 521 -14.15 2.48 35.35
N LEU A 522 -13.70 3.72 35.12
CA LEU A 522 -13.35 4.66 36.18
C LEU A 522 -14.58 5.05 37.02
N ASP A 523 -15.70 5.37 36.39
CA ASP A 523 -16.94 5.74 37.07
C ASP A 523 -17.47 4.58 37.93
N ARG A 524 -17.39 3.34 37.43
CA ARG A 524 -17.71 2.11 38.19
C ARG A 524 -16.74 1.87 39.34
N TYR A 525 -15.46 2.15 39.16
CA TYR A 525 -14.47 2.01 40.22
C TYR A 525 -14.68 3.04 41.35
N LEU A 526 -15.11 4.24 41.00
CA LEU A 526 -15.41 5.32 41.93
C LEU A 526 -16.77 5.18 42.62
N ASP A 527 -17.57 4.14 42.36
CA ASP A 527 -18.95 3.92 42.82
C ASP A 527 -19.30 4.61 44.16
N GLY A 528 -19.85 5.82 44.08
CA GLY A 528 -20.29 6.64 45.22
C GLY A 528 -19.21 7.31 46.07
N LYS A 529 -17.92 7.14 45.76
CA LYS A 529 -16.76 7.74 46.45
C LYS A 529 -16.24 8.96 45.70
N THR A 530 -15.72 9.93 46.44
CA THR A 530 -14.99 11.04 45.82
C THR A 530 -13.61 10.58 45.34
N LEU A 531 -13.02 11.33 44.40
CA LEU A 531 -11.70 11.00 43.84
C LEU A 531 -10.61 11.04 44.93
N GLU A 532 -10.75 11.93 45.90
CA GLU A 532 -9.83 12.10 47.06
C GLU A 532 -9.90 10.92 48.05
N GLU A 533 -11.02 10.21 48.09
CA GLU A 533 -11.22 9.00 48.91
C GLU A 533 -10.79 7.71 48.18
N SER A 534 -10.34 7.83 46.93
CA SER A 534 -10.06 6.72 46.03
C SER A 534 -8.56 6.59 45.72
N LYS A 535 -8.15 5.39 45.31
CA LYS A 535 -6.75 5.03 45.03
C LYS A 535 -6.58 4.55 43.61
N ASP A 536 -5.39 4.70 43.04
CA ASP A 536 -5.05 4.11 41.76
C ASP A 536 -5.15 2.56 41.83
N PRO A 537 -5.94 1.91 40.96
CA PRO A 537 -6.21 0.47 41.04
C PRO A 537 -5.01 -0.44 40.74
N PHE A 538 -3.94 0.10 40.15
CA PHE A 538 -2.74 -0.66 39.80
C PHE A 538 -1.59 -0.46 40.79
N THR A 539 -1.53 0.70 41.44
CA THR A 539 -0.44 1.07 42.37
C THR A 539 -0.87 1.24 43.81
N ASN A 540 -2.19 1.29 44.08
CA ASN A 540 -2.80 1.48 45.40
C ASN A 540 -2.39 2.79 46.09
N ILE A 541 -1.99 3.81 45.32
CA ILE A 541 -1.64 5.14 45.78
C ILE A 541 -2.90 6.03 45.74
N SER A 542 -3.17 6.79 46.80
CA SER A 542 -4.32 7.70 46.84
C SER A 542 -4.21 8.81 45.80
N PHE A 543 -5.33 9.15 45.15
CA PHE A 543 -5.36 10.29 44.24
C PHE A 543 -5.27 11.60 45.02
N ASN A 544 -4.65 12.61 44.41
CA ASN A 544 -4.56 13.98 44.93
C ASN A 544 -4.62 14.98 43.76
N ASP A 545 -4.58 16.28 44.05
CA ASP A 545 -4.70 17.34 43.02
C ASP A 545 -3.72 17.21 41.85
N THR A 546 -2.51 16.68 42.12
CA THR A 546 -1.44 16.47 41.14
C THR A 546 -1.39 15.04 40.59
N TYR A 547 -1.96 14.08 41.31
CA TYR A 547 -1.91 12.65 41.04
C TYR A 547 -3.33 12.14 40.84
N LYS A 548 -3.93 12.47 39.69
CA LYS A 548 -5.33 12.12 39.36
C LYS A 548 -5.47 11.64 37.92
N PRO A 549 -6.51 10.84 37.61
CA PRO A 549 -6.80 10.42 36.25
C PRO A 549 -7.05 11.61 35.32
N GLN A 550 -6.48 11.59 34.12
CA GLN A 550 -6.67 12.63 33.10
C GLN A 550 -7.10 12.03 31.78
N ILE A 551 -7.92 12.75 31.00
CA ILE A 551 -8.37 12.27 29.69
C ILE A 551 -7.18 12.22 28.72
N ASN A 552 -6.98 11.07 28.07
CA ASN A 552 -5.95 10.90 27.06
C ASN A 552 -6.50 11.26 25.66
N HIS A 553 -6.44 12.56 25.32
CA HIS A 553 -6.99 13.09 24.07
C HIS A 553 -6.34 12.52 22.81
N GLU A 554 -5.05 12.19 22.86
CA GLU A 554 -4.33 11.59 21.73
C GLU A 554 -4.83 10.17 21.46
N LEU A 555 -4.90 9.35 22.50
CA LEU A 555 -5.39 7.97 22.39
C LEU A 555 -6.87 7.94 21.98
N LYS A 556 -7.68 8.85 22.51
CA LYS A 556 -9.08 9.05 22.12
C LYS A 556 -9.22 9.31 20.62
N SER A 557 -8.43 10.24 20.08
CA SER A 557 -8.47 10.57 18.65
C SER A 557 -8.12 9.38 17.75
N ARG A 558 -7.19 8.53 18.20
CA ARG A 558 -6.75 7.33 17.48
C ARG A 558 -7.81 6.22 17.53
N ILE A 559 -8.45 6.03 18.68
CA ILE A 559 -9.56 5.07 18.82
C ILE A 559 -10.76 5.52 17.99
N ASP A 560 -11.09 6.81 17.99
CA ASP A 560 -12.19 7.35 17.19
C ASP A 560 -11.93 7.17 15.69
N LEU A 561 -10.69 7.39 15.23
CA LEU A 561 -10.31 7.12 13.84
C LEU A 561 -10.43 5.63 13.51
N PHE A 562 -9.99 4.75 14.42
CA PHE A 562 -10.08 3.29 14.26
C PHE A 562 -11.53 2.80 14.15
N ILE A 563 -12.42 3.27 15.03
CA ILE A 563 -13.85 2.93 15.00
C ILE A 563 -14.53 3.52 13.75
N ASN A 564 -14.21 4.76 13.39
CA ASN A 564 -14.82 5.42 12.21
C ASN A 564 -14.37 4.81 10.87
N THR A 565 -13.27 4.06 10.86
CA THR A 565 -12.72 3.41 9.66
C THR A 565 -12.92 1.89 9.66
N ASP A 566 -13.76 1.35 10.56
CA ASP A 566 -13.97 -0.09 10.72
C ASP A 566 -12.63 -0.88 10.76
N GLY A 567 -11.62 -0.35 11.46
CA GLY A 567 -10.30 -0.97 11.61
C GLY A 567 -9.38 -0.93 10.38
N GLN A 568 -9.87 -0.42 9.24
CA GLN A 568 -9.14 -0.39 7.96
C GLN A 568 -7.86 0.48 8.03
N SER A 569 -7.89 1.57 8.83
CA SER A 569 -6.73 2.44 9.06
C SER A 569 -5.56 1.73 9.76
N GLU A 570 -5.84 0.78 10.66
CA GLU A 570 -4.81 0.01 11.35
C GLU A 570 -4.26 -1.13 10.48
N ILE A 571 -5.11 -1.73 9.62
CA ILE A 571 -4.69 -2.72 8.63
C ILE A 571 -3.69 -2.10 7.64
N GLU A 572 -4.01 -0.93 7.08
CA GLU A 572 -3.11 -0.17 6.20
C GLU A 572 -1.81 0.23 6.92
N ARG A 573 -1.90 0.66 8.19
CA ARG A 573 -0.72 0.98 9.00
C ARG A 573 0.21 -0.22 9.16
N ARG A 574 -0.33 -1.41 9.45
CA ARG A 574 0.45 -2.66 9.60
C ARG A 574 1.07 -3.12 8.29
N GLN A 575 0.36 -3.00 7.18
CA GLN A 575 0.90 -3.28 5.84
C GLN A 575 2.05 -2.33 5.49
N ASN A 576 1.89 -1.03 5.76
CA ASN A 576 2.95 -0.04 5.56
C ASN A 576 4.16 -0.27 6.47
N LEU A 577 3.95 -0.68 7.72
CA LEU A 577 5.03 -1.04 8.64
C LEU A 577 5.78 -2.29 8.15
N ARG A 578 5.05 -3.31 7.69
CA ARG A 578 5.61 -4.52 7.09
C ARG A 578 6.44 -4.19 5.84
N ASN A 579 5.93 -3.36 4.94
CA ASN A 579 6.65 -2.93 3.74
C ASN A 579 7.92 -2.13 4.07
N ARG A 580 7.88 -1.30 5.13
CA ARG A 580 9.08 -0.58 5.61
C ARG A 580 10.14 -1.50 6.24
N LEU A 581 9.72 -2.52 6.97
CA LEU A 581 10.63 -3.50 7.56
C LEU A 581 11.28 -4.39 6.48
N LEU A 582 10.53 -4.71 5.42
CA LEU A 582 11.04 -5.48 4.28
C LEU A 582 12.02 -4.66 3.41
N ASN A 583 11.83 -3.34 3.29
CA ASN A 583 12.69 -2.48 2.48
C ASN A 583 13.96 -1.97 3.18
N ASN A 584 14.10 -2.21 4.49
CA ASN A 584 15.28 -1.82 5.29
C ASN A 584 16.14 -3.03 5.72
N SER A 585 16.06 -4.15 4.99
CA SER A 585 16.90 -5.34 5.20
C SER A 585 17.85 -5.57 4.03
#